data_AF-A0A1Y0ERK9-F1
#
_entry.id   AF-A0A1Y0ERK9-F1
#
_cell.length_a   1.000
_cell.length_b   1.000
_cell.length_c   1.000
_cell.angle_alpha   90.00
_cell.angle_beta   90.00
_cell.angle_gamma   90.00
#
_symmetry.space_group_name_H-M   'P 1'
#
loop_
_entity.id
_entity.type
_entity.pdbx_description
1 polymer ?
#
loop_
_entity_poly.entity_id
_entity_poly.type
_entity_poly.pdbx_seq_one_letter_code
_entity_poly.pdbx_strand_id
1 'polypeptide(L)' 'MRTLIIVVIGLVLAALALRLTPAAHRLLAAGLFTVVWLGVTALNLRTGLSHGYTLAEELPIHLVLFGVPVAAAWVLWWRQ' A
#
# COMPACT_ATOMS: atom_id res chain seq x y z
N MET A 1 4.45 15.41 7.65
CA MET A 1 4.79 13.97 7.68
C MET A 1 4.05 13.22 6.55
N ARG A 2 4.31 13.54 5.28
CA ARG A 2 3.59 12.98 4.12
C ARG A 2 3.67 11.45 4.08
N THR A 3 4.84 10.88 4.35
CA THR A 3 5.10 9.43 4.32
C THR A 3 4.25 8.68 5.35
N LEU A 4 4.26 9.13 6.60
CA LEU A 4 3.49 8.50 7.68
C LEU A 4 1.98 8.51 7.37
N ILE A 5 1.46 9.63 6.86
CA ILE A 5 0.05 9.76 6.49
C ILE A 5 -0.31 8.72 5.42
N ILE A 6 0.51 8.56 4.38
CA ILE A 6 0.26 7.58 3.30
C ILE A 6 0.28 6.15 3.85
N VAL A 7 1.24 5.81 4.71
CA VAL A 7 1.30 4.47 5.33
C VAL A 7 0.05 4.21 6.15
N VAL A 8 -0.37 5.16 6.98
CA VAL A 8 -1.58 5.03 7.81
C VAL A 8 -2.83 4.87 6.95
N ILE A 9 -2.97 5.67 5.89
CA ILE A 9 -4.08 5.54 4.93
C ILE A 9 -4.07 4.13 4.31
N GLY A 10 -2.90 3.64 3.89
CA GLY A 10 -2.75 2.31 3.32
C GLY A 10 -3.18 1.21 4.29
N LEU A 11 -2.77 1.29 5.55
CA LEU A 11 -3.15 0.34 6.58
C LEU A 11 -4.66 0.35 6.86
N VAL A 12 -5.26 1.54 6.94
CA VAL A 12 -6.71 1.69 7.13
C VAL A 12 -7.46 1.10 5.94
N LEU A 13 -7.04 1.40 4.72
CA LEU A 13 -7.67 0.87 3.51
C LEU A 13 -7.50 -0.65 3.38
N ALA A 14 -6.33 -1.21 3.71
CA ALA A 14 -6.10 -2.65 3.76
C ALA A 14 -7.06 -3.34 4.74
N ALA A 15 -7.19 -2.80 5.95
CA ALA A 15 -8.07 -3.33 6.98
C ALA A 15 -9.54 -3.25 6.56
N LEU A 16 -9.98 -2.11 5.99
CA LEU A 16 -11.35 -1.93 5.51
C LEU A 16 -11.66 -2.87 4.34
N ALA A 17 -10.75 -2.98 3.37
CA ALA A 17 -10.92 -3.86 2.21
C ALA A 17 -11.21 -5.31 2.63
N LEU A 18 -10.48 -5.83 3.62
CA LEU A 18 -10.69 -7.20 4.09
C LEU A 18 -11.86 -7.35 5.07
N ARG A 19 -12.12 -6.37 5.94
CA ARG A 19 -13.22 -6.45 6.92
C ARG A 19 -14.59 -6.33 6.27
N LEU A 20 -14.71 -5.51 5.23
CA LEU A 20 -15.97 -5.28 4.52
C LEU A 20 -16.25 -6.35 3.45
N THR A 21 -15.24 -7.14 3.08
CA THR A 21 -15.37 -8.20 2.08
C THR A 21 -15.76 -9.54 2.73
N PRO A 22 -16.76 -10.27 2.19
CA PRO A 22 -17.10 -11.62 2.64
C PRO A 22 -15.90 -12.57 2.53
N ALA A 23 -15.76 -13.51 3.48
CA ALA A 23 -14.60 -14.40 3.57
C ALA A 23 -14.20 -15.07 2.24
N ALA A 24 -15.18 -15.53 1.46
CA ALA A 24 -14.98 -16.17 0.16
C ALA A 24 -14.23 -15.28 -0.86
N HIS A 25 -14.29 -13.95 -0.74
CA HIS A 25 -13.71 -13.01 -1.71
C HIS A 25 -12.48 -12.26 -1.15
N ARG A 26 -12.04 -12.57 0.07
CA ARG A 26 -10.97 -11.80 0.74
C ARG A 26 -9.60 -11.95 0.08
N LEU A 27 -9.33 -13.10 -0.56
CA LEU A 27 -8.13 -13.27 -1.39
C LEU A 27 -8.12 -12.29 -2.58
N LEU A 28 -9.26 -12.19 -3.28
CA LEU A 28 -9.45 -11.24 -4.37
C LEU A 28 -9.32 -9.79 -3.88
N ALA A 29 -9.88 -9.47 -2.71
CA ALA A 29 -9.75 -8.13 -2.12
C ALA A 29 -8.30 -7.78 -1.74
N ALA A 30 -7.52 -8.72 -1.17
CA ALA A 30 -6.10 -8.51 -0.90
C ALA A 30 -5.29 -8.28 -2.19
N GLY A 31 -5.58 -9.06 -3.23
CA GLY A 31 -4.97 -8.90 -4.55
C GLY A 31 -5.30 -7.55 -5.19
N LEU A 32 -6.59 -7.18 -5.20
CA LEU A 32 -7.06 -5.91 -5.74
C LEU A 32 -6.47 -4.72 -4.98
N PHE A 33 -6.46 -4.78 -3.65
CA PHE A 33 -5.80 -3.78 -2.82
C PHE A 33 -4.32 -3.64 -3.20
N THR A 34 -3.59 -4.75 -3.37
CA THR A 34 -2.18 -4.73 -3.76
C THR A 34 -1.96 -4.00 -5.09
N VAL A 35 -2.77 -4.31 -6.10
CA VAL A 35 -2.67 -3.68 -7.44
C VAL A 35 -3.01 -2.19 -7.39
N VAL A 36 -4.12 -1.83 -6.72
CA VAL A 36 -4.54 -0.43 -6.58
C VAL A 36 -3.51 0.38 -5.79
N TRP A 37 -3.01 -0.19 -4.69
CA TRP A 37 -2.04 0.48 -3.83
C TRP A 37 -0.70 0.68 -4.53
N LEU A 38 -0.25 -0.28 -5.35
CA LEU A 38 0.92 -0.10 -6.21
C LEU A 38 0.77 1.11 -7.13
N GLY A 39 -0.42 1.31 -7.71
CA GLY A 39 -0.70 2.49 -8.53
C GLY A 39 -0.59 3.79 -7.73
N VAL A 40 -1.16 3.83 -6.51
CA VAL A 40 -1.08 5.00 -5.62
C VAL A 40 0.36 5.32 -5.25
N THR A 41 1.16 4.32 -4.86
CA THR A 41 2.55 4.54 -4.50
C THR A 41 3.37 4.94 -5.73
N ALA A 42 3.12 4.34 -6.91
CA ALA A 42 3.82 4.70 -8.16
C ALA A 42 3.60 6.18 -8.54
N LEU A 43 2.38 6.68 -8.41
CA LEU A 43 2.08 8.11 -8.59
C LEU A 43 2.82 8.97 -7.55
N ASN A 44 2.94 8.48 -6.32
CA ASN A 44 3.69 9.15 -5.26
C ASN A 44 5.19 9.25 -5.58
N LEU A 45 5.80 8.17 -6.09
CA LEU A 45 7.19 8.12 -6.54
C LEU A 45 7.44 9.06 -7.71
N ARG A 46 6.58 9.02 -8.73
CA ARG A 46 6.65 9.96 -9.87
C ARG A 46 6.64 11.41 -9.40
N THR A 47 5.83 11.71 -8.39
CA THR A 47 5.80 13.04 -7.77
C THR A 47 7.14 13.35 -7.09
N GLY A 48 7.74 12.43 -6.33
CA GLY A 48 9.06 12.60 -5.71
C GLY A 48 10.17 12.87 -6.73
N LEU A 49 10.23 12.07 -7.80
CA LEU A 49 11.19 12.26 -8.90
C LEU A 49 11.04 13.63 -9.59
N SER A 50 9.81 14.15 -9.67
CA SER A 50 9.55 15.47 -10.26
C SER A 50 10.07 16.64 -9.40
N HIS A 51 10.39 16.40 -8.13
CA HIS A 51 11.03 17.38 -7.24
C HIS A 51 12.57 17.36 -7.33
N GLY A 52 13.14 16.51 -8.20
CA GLY A 52 14.59 16.43 -8.43
C GLY A 52 15.31 15.36 -7.62
N TYR A 53 14.59 14.57 -6.80
CA TYR A 53 15.17 13.42 -6.11
C TYR A 53 15.48 12.29 -7.11
N THR A 54 16.58 11.58 -6.85
CA THR A 54 16.96 10.39 -7.62
C THR A 54 16.10 9.20 -7.25
N LEU A 55 16.03 8.22 -8.15
CA LEU A 55 15.33 6.95 -7.88
C LEU A 55 15.94 6.23 -6.66
N ALA A 56 17.26 6.30 -6.47
CA ALA A 56 17.94 5.65 -5.35
C ALA A 56 17.54 6.25 -3.99
N GLU A 57 17.25 7.55 -3.94
CA GLU A 57 16.80 8.24 -2.73
C GLU A 57 15.33 7.93 -2.40
N GLU A 58 14.48 7.84 -3.42
CA GLU A 58 13.04 7.62 -3.25
C GLU A 58 12.65 6.14 -3.12
N LEU A 59 13.42 5.22 -3.70
CA LEU A 59 13.09 3.79 -3.71
C LEU A 59 12.96 3.17 -2.31
N PRO A 60 13.84 3.42 -1.32
CA PRO A 60 13.68 2.91 0.03
C PRO A 60 12.39 3.40 0.70
N ILE A 61 12.05 4.67 0.50
CA ILE A 61 10.81 5.27 1.01
C ILE A 61 9.61 4.59 0.37
N HIS A 62 9.67 4.39 -0.94
CA HIS A 62 8.63 3.73 -1.70
C HIS A 62 8.40 2.28 -1.27
N LEU A 63 9.48 1.54 -0.99
CA LEU A 63 9.39 0.17 -0.47
C LEU A 63 8.63 0.12 0.86
N VAL A 64 8.80 1.12 1.73
CA VAL A 64 8.01 1.23 2.98
C VAL A 64 6.56 1.62 2.69
N LEU A 65 6.33 2.61 1.83
CA LEU A 65 5.00 3.10 1.45
C LEU A 65 4.11 2.01 0.83
N PHE A 66 4.70 1.14 0.01
CA PHE A 66 4.02 0.02 -0.62
C PHE A 66 4.03 -1.21 0.27
N GLY A 67 5.20 -1.62 0.75
CA GLY A 67 5.43 -2.90 1.41
C GLY A 67 4.69 -3.02 2.73
N VAL A 68 4.66 -1.97 3.56
CA VAL A 68 4.01 -2.05 4.89
C VAL A 68 2.50 -2.27 4.77
N PRO A 69 1.73 -1.46 4.00
CA PRO A 69 0.30 -1.71 3.82
C PRO A 69 -0.03 -3.04 3.14
N VAL A 70 0.76 -3.43 2.14
CA VAL A 70 0.53 -4.70 1.42
C VAL A 70 0.83 -5.90 2.31
N ALA A 71 1.94 -5.89 3.03
CA ALA A 71 2.24 -6.93 4.01
C ALA A 71 1.13 -7.04 5.06
N ALA A 72 0.62 -5.91 5.56
CA ALA A 72 -0.49 -5.91 6.50
C ALA A 72 -1.76 -6.54 5.90
N ALA A 73 -2.11 -6.24 4.64
CA ALA A 73 -3.24 -6.87 3.96
C ALA A 73 -3.08 -8.40 3.89
N TRP A 74 -1.91 -8.89 3.48
CA TRP A 74 -1.65 -10.33 3.35
C TRP A 74 -1.58 -11.05 4.71
N VAL A 75 -0.98 -10.42 5.72
CA VAL A 75 -1.00 -10.95 7.10
C VAL A 75 -2.43 -10.99 7.64
N LEU A 76 -3.23 -9.95 7.42
CA LEU A 76 -4.62 -9.94 7.81
C LEU A 76 -5.41 -11.04 7.10
N TRP A 77 -5.16 -11.31 5.82
CA TRP A 77 -5.75 -12.41 5.06
C TRP A 77 -5.32 -13.80 5.54
N TRP A 78 -4.08 -13.98 5.98
CA TRP A 78 -3.61 -15.27 6.48
C TRP A 78 -4.13 -15.59 7.89
N ARG A 79 -4.38 -14.59 8.74
CA ARG A 79 -4.76 -14.81 10.16
C ARG A 79 -6.26 -15.03 10.41
N GLN A 80 -7.05 -15.26 9.37
CA GLN A 80 -8.51 -15.31 9.42
C GLN A 80 -9.01 -16.66 8.89
#